data_AF-A0A9D2E1S1-F1
#
_entry.id   AF-A0A9D2E1S1-F1
#
_cell.length_a   1.000
_cell.length_b   1.000
_cell.length_c   1.000
_cell.angle_alpha   90.00
_cell.angle_beta   90.00
_cell.angle_gamma   90.00
#
_symmetry.space_group_name_H-M   'P 1'
#
loop_
_entity.id
_entity.type
_entity.pdbx_description
1 polymer ?
#
loop_
_entity_poly.entity_id
_entity_poly.type
_entity_poly.pdbx_seq_one_letter_code
_entity_poly.pdbx_strand_id
1 'polypeptide(L)'
;MDDFIIKDILSLDGNLSIKECRVIVGNQDFALGILDENRELASFVLRESLDKMIFFGFENKPVSLIASPSKIYSQEEAENVSEHSFFVYDGEKYKLFIRSCIPAPYINLLHKYEQILPSSVKKALSLCSKAADEINMPVYLIGGVVRDLIMGKASVDTDISVEENAVEFAEFMKKKYGELVDIKEIHDDFKTVKMLFHVEEDVQVDIASTREETYPYPSSLPSVKNIGCSLEADVVRRDFSINAMAVSLNKQTFGNLVDYLGGYEDMKNRSLKILHPLSFVDDPSRILRGLKFSARFDYSPDEKTKYLEKQCLESGIFDNLATDRIKLELRQTLNLNMAGVYDRFLSEGIYRLVSTDFDVANLPEGKVIFENIEKYGAYLEDSEHIWLIYLGVMCASLEKEQILELSKKMNLSGVELKVLLYTNSIVKHEEEISKFETMFDVYEFFECYFNESVAAAVSLFKNNRAREFADVYLNKLQFITINTTGKDLIARNMTPSPLFGEILRDILKEKINGNIKTPEEESIFVDKVLGKR
;
A
#
# COMPACT_ATOMS: atom_id res chain seq x y z
N MET A 1 21.59 21.96 -15.70
CA MET A 1 20.35 22.54 -16.25
C MET A 1 20.38 22.20 -17.72
N ASP A 2 19.54 21.25 -18.12
CA ASP A 2 19.30 21.01 -19.53
C ASP A 2 18.09 21.87 -19.90
N ASP A 3 18.35 22.92 -20.68
CA ASP A 3 17.31 23.87 -21.11
C ASP A 3 16.62 23.31 -22.35
N PHE A 4 15.31 23.07 -22.28
CA PHE A 4 14.52 22.64 -23.43
C PHE A 4 13.78 23.83 -24.04
N ILE A 5 13.95 24.05 -25.34
CA ILE A 5 13.20 25.07 -26.08
C ILE A 5 11.94 24.43 -26.65
N ILE A 6 10.76 24.91 -26.21
CA ILE A 6 9.47 24.48 -26.77
C ILE A 6 9.25 25.25 -28.07
N LYS A 7 9.07 24.51 -29.17
CA LYS A 7 8.91 25.09 -30.50
C LYS A 7 7.45 25.27 -30.91
N ASP A 8 6.56 24.40 -30.43
CA ASP A 8 5.15 24.42 -30.78
C ASP A 8 4.27 24.33 -29.52
N ILE A 9 3.37 25.30 -29.40
CA ILE A 9 2.37 25.38 -28.34
C ILE A 9 1.06 24.96 -28.97
N LEU A 10 0.63 23.73 -28.71
CA LEU A 10 -0.63 23.26 -29.25
C LEU A 10 -1.75 23.66 -28.30
N SER A 11 -2.59 24.55 -28.81
CA SER A 11 -3.99 24.65 -28.42
C SER A 11 -4.77 23.54 -29.10
N LEU A 12 -5.72 22.90 -28.39
CA LEU A 12 -7.11 22.64 -28.80
C LEU A 12 -7.63 21.37 -28.11
N ASP A 13 -8.32 21.54 -26.97
CA ASP A 13 -8.93 20.53 -26.09
C ASP A 13 -7.98 19.39 -25.64
N GLY A 14 -8.03 18.98 -24.37
CA GLY A 14 -7.23 17.87 -23.82
C GLY A 14 -7.46 16.48 -24.46
N ASN A 15 -8.16 16.43 -25.59
CA ASN A 15 -8.61 15.25 -26.32
C ASN A 15 -7.65 14.79 -27.41
N LEU A 16 -6.58 15.54 -27.73
CA LEU A 16 -5.59 15.06 -28.70
C LEU A 16 -4.98 13.74 -28.24
N SER A 17 -4.90 12.81 -29.17
CA SER A 17 -4.30 11.50 -28.92
C SER A 17 -2.77 11.61 -28.81
N ILE A 18 -2.19 10.70 -28.04
CA ILE A 18 -0.73 10.56 -27.91
C ILE A 18 -0.05 10.41 -29.29
N LYS A 19 -0.70 9.71 -30.24
CA LYS A 19 -0.23 9.58 -31.62
C LYS A 19 -0.15 10.92 -32.35
N GLU A 20 -1.19 11.73 -32.25
CA GLU A 20 -1.24 13.06 -32.90
C GLU A 20 -0.15 13.97 -32.32
N CYS A 21 -0.01 14.01 -30.99
CA CYS A 21 1.06 14.75 -30.33
C CYS A 21 2.45 14.26 -30.79
N ARG A 22 2.65 12.95 -30.95
CA ARG A 22 3.93 12.40 -31.41
C ARG A 22 4.29 12.80 -32.83
N VAL A 23 3.30 12.85 -33.73
CA VAL A 23 3.48 13.32 -35.11
C VAL A 23 3.88 14.80 -35.12
N ILE A 24 3.27 15.62 -34.26
CA ILE A 24 3.53 17.07 -34.23
C ILE A 24 4.92 17.38 -33.68
N VAL A 25 5.36 16.69 -32.62
CA VAL A 25 6.74 16.83 -32.11
C VAL A 25 7.80 16.45 -33.16
N GLY A 26 7.47 15.51 -34.06
CA GLY A 26 8.34 15.11 -35.16
C GLY A 26 9.65 14.45 -34.69
N ASN A 27 10.75 14.69 -35.42
CA ASN A 27 12.07 14.11 -35.14
C ASN A 27 12.94 15.00 -34.24
N GLN A 28 12.37 16.01 -33.59
CA GLN A 28 13.11 16.90 -32.69
C GLN A 28 13.05 16.38 -31.24
N ASP A 29 14.04 16.72 -30.41
CA ASP A 29 14.32 16.05 -29.12
C ASP A 29 13.86 16.85 -27.88
N PHE A 30 12.77 17.61 -27.96
CA PHE A 30 12.49 18.61 -26.91
C PHE A 30 11.24 18.29 -26.09
N ALA A 31 10.16 19.05 -26.27
CA ALA A 31 8.91 18.89 -25.55
C ALA A 31 7.80 19.59 -26.34
N LEU A 32 6.55 19.27 -26.01
CA LEU A 32 5.37 19.91 -26.56
C LEU A 32 4.62 20.65 -25.45
N GLY A 33 4.33 21.93 -25.65
CA GLY A 33 3.48 22.71 -24.73
C GLY A 33 2.01 22.47 -25.03
N ILE A 34 1.19 22.35 -23.99
CA ILE A 34 -0.24 22.05 -24.03
C ILE A 34 -0.99 23.21 -23.36
N LEU A 35 -1.95 23.79 -24.10
CA LEU A 35 -2.80 24.87 -23.58
C LEU A 35 -4.01 24.35 -22.81
N ASP A 36 -4.50 25.15 -21.87
CA ASP A 36 -5.80 24.96 -21.21
C ASP A 36 -6.99 25.47 -22.04
N GLU A 37 -8.19 25.43 -21.45
CA GLU A 37 -9.45 25.93 -22.03
C GLU A 37 -9.44 27.43 -22.33
N ASN A 38 -8.62 28.22 -21.61
CA ASN A 38 -8.44 29.65 -21.80
C ASN A 38 -7.37 29.99 -22.86
N ARG A 39 -6.75 28.96 -23.47
CA ARG A 39 -5.61 29.07 -24.40
C ARG A 39 -4.33 29.59 -23.74
N GLU A 40 -4.15 29.33 -22.45
CA GLU A 40 -2.93 29.63 -21.71
C GLU A 40 -2.07 28.36 -21.54
N LEU A 41 -0.74 28.51 -21.57
CA LEU A 41 0.17 27.36 -21.47
C LEU A 41 0.10 26.76 -20.07
N ALA A 42 -0.45 25.55 -19.97
CA ALA A 42 -0.77 24.95 -18.66
C ALA A 42 0.05 23.68 -18.37
N SER A 43 0.47 22.95 -19.41
CA SER A 43 1.23 21.71 -19.23
C SER A 43 2.19 21.44 -20.38
N PHE A 44 3.05 20.43 -20.22
CA PHE A 44 3.89 19.92 -21.30
C PHE A 44 3.90 18.39 -21.34
N VAL A 45 4.33 17.85 -22.47
CA VAL A 45 4.69 16.44 -22.61
C VAL A 45 6.06 16.30 -23.27
N LEU A 46 6.86 15.38 -22.76
CA LEU A 46 8.16 15.03 -23.36
C LEU A 46 7.99 14.02 -24.48
N ARG A 47 8.85 14.10 -25.50
CA ARG A 47 8.86 13.13 -26.60
C ARG A 47 9.05 11.70 -26.09
N GLU A 48 9.96 11.50 -25.14
CA GLU A 48 10.23 10.19 -24.54
C GLU A 48 8.97 9.60 -23.89
N SER A 49 8.15 10.44 -23.24
CA SER A 49 6.88 10.00 -22.67
C SER A 49 5.87 9.58 -23.75
N LEU A 50 5.81 10.31 -24.87
CA LEU A 50 4.97 9.93 -26.00
C LEU A 50 5.43 8.61 -26.63
N ASP A 51 6.73 8.47 -26.89
CA ASP A 51 7.34 7.25 -27.44
C ASP A 51 7.06 6.04 -26.54
N LYS A 52 7.21 6.20 -25.21
CA LYS A 52 6.94 5.14 -24.23
C LYS A 52 5.46 4.75 -24.20
N MET A 53 4.54 5.70 -24.28
CA MET A 53 3.10 5.38 -24.31
C MET A 53 2.66 4.71 -25.61
N ILE A 54 3.26 5.07 -26.75
CA ILE A 54 3.03 4.37 -28.03
C ILE A 54 3.57 2.94 -27.94
N PHE A 55 4.75 2.76 -27.36
CA PHE A 55 5.31 1.43 -27.11
C PHE A 55 4.39 0.57 -26.23
N PHE A 56 3.69 1.19 -25.28
CA PHE A 56 2.69 0.54 -24.44
C PHE A 56 1.33 0.28 -25.13
N GLY A 57 1.15 0.68 -26.38
CA GLY A 57 -0.11 0.50 -27.11
C GLY A 57 -1.21 1.49 -26.70
N PHE A 58 -0.84 2.64 -26.14
CA PHE A 58 -1.76 3.70 -25.70
C PHE A 58 -1.82 4.87 -26.66
N GLU A 59 -1.46 4.68 -27.93
CA GLU A 59 -1.34 5.75 -28.91
C GLU A 59 -2.67 6.52 -29.15
N ASN A 60 -3.82 5.88 -28.92
CA ASN A 60 -5.14 6.49 -29.09
C ASN A 60 -5.70 7.11 -27.80
N LYS A 61 -4.96 7.07 -26.68
CA LYS A 61 -5.37 7.69 -25.42
C LYS A 61 -5.06 9.20 -25.44
N PRO A 62 -5.83 10.00 -24.68
CA PRO A 62 -5.59 11.45 -24.62
C PRO A 62 -4.23 11.75 -23.98
N VAL A 63 -3.56 12.79 -24.47
CA VAL A 63 -2.25 13.23 -23.96
C VAL A 63 -2.31 13.71 -22.52
N SER A 64 -3.49 14.10 -22.02
CA SER A 64 -3.72 14.52 -20.63
C SER A 64 -3.27 13.48 -19.60
N LEU A 65 -3.25 12.20 -19.97
CA LEU A 65 -2.77 11.09 -19.14
C LEU A 65 -1.29 11.22 -18.72
N ILE A 66 -0.49 11.94 -19.52
CA ILE A 66 0.97 12.05 -19.34
C ILE A 66 1.45 13.51 -19.38
N ALA A 67 0.53 14.45 -19.59
CA ALA A 67 0.79 15.87 -19.58
C ALA A 67 1.12 16.32 -18.16
N SER A 68 2.23 17.03 -18.00
CA SER A 68 2.64 17.60 -16.71
C SER A 68 2.16 19.03 -16.56
N PRO A 69 1.21 19.30 -15.64
CA PRO A 69 0.95 20.66 -15.19
C PRO A 69 2.24 21.37 -14.81
N SER A 70 2.40 22.62 -15.25
CA SER A 70 3.57 23.44 -14.93
C SER A 70 3.22 24.92 -14.98
N LYS A 71 3.77 25.68 -14.03
CA LYS A 71 3.56 27.11 -13.95
C LYS A 71 4.49 27.85 -14.89
N ILE A 72 4.03 29.04 -15.30
CA ILE A 72 4.81 29.99 -16.09
C ILE A 72 5.38 31.04 -15.14
N TYR A 73 6.67 31.27 -15.23
CA TYR A 73 7.40 32.29 -14.49
C TYR A 73 8.02 33.31 -15.44
N SER A 74 8.23 34.53 -14.95
CA SER A 74 9.10 35.50 -15.60
C SER A 74 10.57 35.11 -15.45
N GLN A 75 11.45 35.72 -16.24
CA GLN A 75 12.88 35.45 -16.19
C GLN A 75 13.51 35.83 -14.85
N GLU A 76 12.99 36.86 -14.17
CA GLU A 76 13.44 37.27 -12.83
C GLU A 76 12.98 36.27 -11.74
N GLU A 77 11.78 35.71 -11.88
CA GLU A 77 11.24 34.74 -10.91
C GLU A 77 11.94 33.37 -11.00
N ALA A 78 12.38 32.98 -12.20
CA ALA A 78 13.00 31.69 -12.51
C ALA A 78 14.21 31.33 -11.61
N GLU A 79 14.95 32.33 -11.13
CA GLU A 79 16.10 32.13 -10.24
C GLU A 79 15.69 31.49 -8.90
N ASN A 80 14.49 31.81 -8.41
CA ASN A 80 14.01 31.41 -7.08
C ASN A 80 12.98 30.25 -7.11
N VAL A 81 12.68 29.70 -8.28
CA VAL A 81 11.72 28.59 -8.40
C VAL A 81 12.31 27.30 -7.81
N SER A 82 11.58 26.66 -6.90
CA SER A 82 11.94 25.37 -6.30
C SER A 82 11.38 24.17 -7.05
N GLU A 83 10.51 24.39 -8.05
CA GLU A 83 9.91 23.32 -8.85
C GLU A 83 10.96 22.63 -9.74
N HIS A 84 10.84 21.30 -9.86
CA HIS A 84 11.72 20.49 -10.70
C HIS A 84 11.55 20.81 -12.20
N SER A 85 10.33 21.17 -12.63
CA SER A 85 10.03 21.53 -14.01
C SER A 85 9.12 22.75 -14.07
N PHE A 86 9.48 23.78 -14.83
CA PHE A 86 8.68 25.01 -14.95
C PHE A 86 8.93 25.73 -16.29
N PHE A 87 7.99 26.58 -16.71
CA PHE A 87 8.16 27.41 -17.90
C PHE A 87 8.71 28.79 -17.54
N VAL A 88 9.52 29.34 -18.44
CA VAL A 88 9.92 30.75 -18.42
C VAL A 88 9.54 31.37 -19.75
N TYR A 89 8.83 32.50 -19.71
CA TYR A 89 8.57 33.31 -20.89
C TYR A 89 9.59 34.45 -20.98
N ASP A 90 10.40 34.47 -22.04
CA ASP A 90 11.47 35.46 -22.24
C ASP A 90 11.04 36.66 -23.09
N GLY A 91 9.75 36.79 -23.40
CA GLY A 91 9.19 37.85 -24.25
C GLY A 91 9.00 37.44 -25.71
N GLU A 92 9.68 36.39 -26.18
CA GLU A 92 9.52 35.85 -27.53
C GLU A 92 9.07 34.38 -27.54
N LYS A 93 9.58 33.57 -26.60
CA LYS A 93 9.34 32.12 -26.56
C LYS A 93 9.18 31.62 -25.12
N TYR A 94 8.58 30.44 -25.03
CA TYR A 94 8.52 29.67 -23.79
C TYR A 94 9.69 28.69 -23.76
N LYS A 95 10.43 28.70 -22.64
CA LYS A 95 11.50 27.75 -22.33
C LYS A 95 11.05 26.87 -21.17
N LEU A 96 11.21 25.56 -21.33
CA LEU A 96 10.99 24.61 -20.26
C LEU A 96 12.33 24.33 -19.57
N PHE A 97 12.38 24.62 -18.28
CA PHE A 97 13.51 24.27 -17.43
C PHE A 97 13.18 22.98 -16.70
N ILE A 98 14.07 21.99 -16.81
CA ILE A 98 14.04 20.78 -15.99
C ILE A 98 15.32 20.79 -15.15
N ARG A 99 15.17 20.97 -13.84
CA ARG A 99 16.28 21.00 -12.90
C ARG A 99 16.67 19.57 -12.55
N SER A 100 17.81 19.10 -13.06
CA SER A 100 18.38 17.79 -12.69
C SER A 100 18.53 17.64 -11.16
N CYS A 101 18.86 18.73 -10.46
CA CYS A 101 18.93 18.75 -9.00
C CYS A 101 18.36 20.06 -8.45
N ILE A 102 17.54 19.96 -7.40
CA ILE A 102 17.25 21.11 -6.53
C ILE A 102 18.42 21.19 -5.54
N PRO A 103 19.17 22.30 -5.45
CA PRO A 103 20.21 22.45 -4.45
C PRO A 103 19.57 22.36 -3.06
N ALA A 104 19.68 21.20 -2.41
CA ALA A 104 19.27 21.08 -1.03
C ALA A 104 20.16 22.02 -0.18
N PRO A 105 19.60 22.67 0.86
CA PRO A 105 20.46 23.24 1.88
C PRO A 105 21.38 22.13 2.40
N TYR A 106 22.63 22.46 2.73
CA TYR A 106 23.55 21.49 3.33
C TYR A 106 22.97 21.02 4.66
N ILE A 107 22.27 19.88 4.63
CA ILE A 107 21.61 19.28 5.78
C ILE A 107 22.46 18.10 6.21
N ASN A 108 22.96 18.18 7.44
CA ASN A 108 23.64 17.07 8.09
C ASN A 108 22.73 16.47 9.16
N LEU A 109 22.42 15.19 9.02
CA LEU A 109 21.53 14.42 9.89
C LEU A 109 22.29 13.65 10.98
N LEU A 110 23.60 13.88 11.17
CA LEU A 110 24.41 13.13 12.15
C LEU A 110 23.84 13.16 13.56
N HIS A 111 23.36 14.32 14.01
CA HIS A 111 22.75 14.44 15.35
C HIS A 111 21.49 13.57 15.48
N LYS A 112 20.64 13.55 14.45
CA LYS A 112 19.44 12.70 14.40
C LYS A 112 19.83 11.23 14.33
N TYR A 113 20.81 10.89 13.47
CA TYR A 113 21.38 9.56 13.34
C TYR A 113 21.83 9.01 14.71
N GLU A 114 22.59 9.80 15.47
CA GLU A 114 23.12 9.38 16.76
C GLU A 114 22.04 9.19 17.82
N GLN A 115 20.99 10.01 17.81
CA GLN A 115 19.94 9.98 18.82
C GLN A 115 18.85 8.94 18.55
N ILE A 116 18.51 8.73 17.28
CA ILE A 116 17.30 7.98 16.89
C ILE A 116 17.62 6.53 16.53
N LEU A 117 18.73 6.29 15.83
CA LEU A 117 19.03 4.93 15.38
C LEU A 117 19.53 4.05 16.54
N PRO A 118 19.05 2.79 16.64
CA PRO A 118 19.54 1.84 17.63
C PRO A 118 21.05 1.65 17.58
N SER A 119 21.67 1.37 18.73
CA SER A 119 23.12 1.13 18.83
C SER A 119 23.59 0.03 17.88
N SER A 120 22.84 -1.07 17.81
CA SER A 120 23.12 -2.21 16.94
C SER A 120 23.13 -1.81 15.46
N VAL A 121 22.11 -1.08 15.00
CA VAL A 121 22.04 -0.53 13.62
C VAL A 121 23.22 0.40 13.35
N LYS A 122 23.53 1.33 14.26
CA LYS A 122 24.68 2.26 14.08
C LYS A 122 26.01 1.52 13.95
N LYS A 123 26.20 0.42 14.68
CA LYS A 123 27.40 -0.43 14.57
C LYS A 123 27.46 -1.16 13.23
N ALA A 124 26.35 -1.72 12.76
CA ALA A 124 26.27 -2.33 11.43
C ALA A 124 26.62 -1.32 10.32
N LEU A 125 26.00 -0.13 10.35
CA LEU A 125 26.28 0.96 9.40
C LEU A 125 27.73 1.45 9.47
N SER A 126 28.35 1.45 10.65
CA SER A 126 29.77 1.78 10.82
C SER A 126 30.69 0.75 10.14
N LEU A 127 30.35 -0.54 10.18
CA LEU A 127 31.10 -1.58 9.47
C LEU A 127 30.98 -1.40 7.95
N CYS A 128 29.78 -1.12 7.45
CA CYS A 128 29.54 -0.81 6.04
C CYS A 128 30.35 0.41 5.59
N SER A 129 30.26 1.52 6.34
CA SER A 129 31.01 2.76 6.09
C SER A 129 32.51 2.51 5.94
N LYS A 130 33.13 1.81 6.91
CA LYS A 130 34.57 1.49 6.90
C LYS A 130 34.98 0.57 5.76
N ALA A 131 34.11 -0.35 5.35
CA ALA A 131 34.40 -1.23 4.22
C ALA A 131 34.31 -0.48 2.90
N ALA A 132 33.27 0.32 2.72
CA ALA A 132 33.04 1.11 1.52
C ALA A 132 34.18 2.10 1.27
N ASP A 133 34.68 2.77 2.31
CA ASP A 133 35.82 3.67 2.20
C ASP A 133 37.14 2.94 1.82
N GLU A 134 37.32 1.67 2.21
CA GLU A 134 38.54 0.92 1.86
C GLU A 134 38.59 0.56 0.37
N ILE A 135 37.42 0.31 -0.22
CA ILE A 135 37.28 -0.02 -1.65
C ILE A 135 36.86 1.19 -2.49
N ASN A 136 36.80 2.40 -1.90
CA ASN A 136 36.36 3.64 -2.52
C ASN A 136 34.97 3.57 -3.19
N MET A 137 34.03 2.88 -2.56
CA MET A 137 32.66 2.72 -3.06
C MET A 137 31.72 3.72 -2.39
N PRO A 138 30.91 4.48 -3.15
CA PRO A 138 29.85 5.31 -2.58
C PRO A 138 28.76 4.44 -1.96
N VAL A 139 28.38 4.76 -0.72
CA VAL A 139 27.38 4.00 0.05
C VAL A 139 26.43 4.96 0.77
N TYR A 140 25.14 4.62 0.71
CA TYR A 140 24.09 5.49 1.23
C TYR A 140 23.02 4.68 1.98
N LEU A 141 22.55 5.23 3.08
CA LEU A 141 21.28 4.84 3.68
C LEU A 141 20.16 5.44 2.83
N ILE A 142 19.15 4.68 2.41
CA ILE A 142 18.14 5.14 1.44
C ILE A 142 16.71 4.75 1.83
N GLY A 143 15.71 5.45 1.31
CA GLY A 143 14.30 5.03 1.40
C GLY A 143 13.60 5.40 2.71
N GLY A 144 12.74 4.51 3.21
CA GLY A 144 11.84 4.80 4.33
C GLY A 144 12.56 5.17 5.63
N VAL A 145 13.72 4.56 5.88
CA VAL A 145 14.56 4.84 7.05
C VAL A 145 15.07 6.30 7.07
N VAL A 146 15.36 6.89 5.91
CA VAL A 146 15.82 8.29 5.82
C VAL A 146 14.68 9.25 6.15
N ARG A 147 13.49 9.00 5.56
CA ARG A 147 12.27 9.76 5.88
C ARG A 147 11.97 9.67 7.37
N ASP A 148 11.95 8.47 7.94
CA ASP A 148 11.60 8.25 9.34
C ASP A 148 12.63 8.90 10.28
N LEU A 149 13.93 8.85 9.92
CA LEU A 149 14.99 9.57 10.62
C LEU A 149 14.76 11.09 10.64
N ILE A 150 14.38 11.69 9.50
CA ILE A 150 14.04 13.11 9.41
C ILE A 150 12.83 13.42 10.31
N MET A 151 11.81 12.56 10.32
CA MET A 151 10.62 12.67 11.17
C MET A 151 10.89 12.46 12.67
N GLY A 152 12.08 12.00 13.06
CA GLY A 152 12.37 11.71 14.46
C GLY A 152 11.92 10.32 14.93
N LYS A 153 11.63 9.39 14.01
CA LYS A 153 11.13 8.04 14.31
C LYS A 153 12.23 7.02 14.04
N ALA A 154 12.38 6.05 14.95
CA ALA A 154 13.25 4.90 14.71
C ALA A 154 12.57 3.95 13.71
N SER A 155 13.33 3.52 12.69
CA SER A 155 12.97 2.43 11.78
C SER A 155 13.91 1.26 12.02
N VAL A 156 13.38 0.04 11.95
CA VAL A 156 14.17 -1.20 12.08
C VAL A 156 14.64 -1.66 10.69
N ASP A 157 13.79 -1.49 9.67
CA ASP A 157 14.13 -1.79 8.28
C ASP A 157 15.24 -0.84 7.82
N THR A 158 16.42 -1.39 7.56
CA THR A 158 17.63 -0.65 7.21
C THR A 158 18.04 -1.01 5.79
N ASP A 159 17.78 -0.09 4.86
CA ASP A 159 18.11 -0.23 3.44
C ASP A 159 19.35 0.60 3.08
N ILE A 160 20.33 -0.04 2.43
CA ILE A 160 21.54 0.60 1.92
C ILE A 160 21.60 0.46 0.40
N SER A 161 21.98 1.54 -0.28
CA SER A 161 22.39 1.50 -1.69
C SER A 161 23.89 1.70 -1.85
N VAL A 162 24.48 1.01 -2.83
CA VAL A 162 25.87 1.20 -3.27
C VAL A 162 25.92 1.52 -4.76
N GLU A 163 26.77 2.47 -5.17
CA GLU A 163 26.94 2.86 -6.59
C GLU A 163 27.81 1.89 -7.40
N GLU A 164 27.72 0.59 -7.12
CA GLU A 164 28.48 -0.49 -7.77
C GLU A 164 27.73 -1.82 -7.55
N ASN A 165 28.43 -2.97 -7.56
CA ASN A 165 27.86 -4.28 -7.29
C ASN A 165 27.73 -4.58 -5.78
N ALA A 166 26.50 -4.70 -5.28
CA ALA A 166 26.22 -5.01 -3.88
C ALA A 166 26.63 -6.42 -3.46
N VAL A 167 26.66 -7.37 -4.40
CA VAL A 167 27.14 -8.73 -4.14
C VAL A 167 28.63 -8.71 -3.84
N GLU A 168 29.41 -8.01 -4.67
CA GLU A 168 30.86 -7.84 -4.44
C GLU A 168 31.14 -7.11 -3.12
N PHE A 169 30.33 -6.08 -2.81
CA PHE A 169 30.43 -5.39 -1.52
C PHE A 169 30.15 -6.34 -0.33
N ALA A 170 29.10 -7.14 -0.41
CA ALA A 170 28.74 -8.09 0.64
C ALA A 170 29.79 -9.21 0.81
N GLU A 171 30.35 -9.72 -0.29
CA GLU A 171 31.45 -10.69 -0.25
C GLU A 171 32.71 -10.09 0.37
N PHE A 172 33.04 -8.84 0.03
CA PHE A 172 34.14 -8.10 0.66
C PHE A 172 33.92 -7.93 2.16
N MET A 173 32.71 -7.52 2.56
CA MET A 173 32.30 -7.41 3.97
C MET A 173 32.49 -8.75 4.71
N LYS A 174 32.02 -9.86 4.13
CA LYS A 174 32.15 -11.20 4.73
C LYS A 174 33.60 -11.63 4.87
N LYS A 175 34.42 -11.41 3.85
CA LYS A 175 35.85 -11.71 3.88
C LYS A 175 36.59 -10.90 4.94
N LYS A 176 36.23 -9.62 5.11
CA LYS A 176 36.91 -8.69 6.01
C LYS A 176 36.51 -8.87 7.48
N TYR A 177 35.22 -8.99 7.75
CA TYR A 177 34.69 -9.00 9.12
C TYR A 177 34.31 -10.39 9.65
N GLY A 178 34.37 -11.43 8.80
CA GLY A 178 34.30 -12.83 9.21
C GLY A 178 33.00 -13.17 9.95
N GLU A 179 33.12 -13.55 11.22
CA GLU A 179 31.99 -13.96 12.08
C GLU A 179 31.05 -12.80 12.46
N LEU A 180 31.45 -11.53 12.24
CA LEU A 180 30.61 -10.38 12.56
C LEU A 180 29.49 -10.14 11.52
N VAL A 181 29.58 -10.75 10.34
CA VAL A 181 28.60 -10.56 9.27
C VAL A 181 28.33 -11.86 8.53
N ASP A 182 27.10 -12.08 8.08
CA ASP A 182 26.67 -13.23 7.30
C ASP A 182 25.82 -12.78 6.11
N ILE A 183 25.97 -13.47 4.97
CA ILE A 183 25.08 -13.31 3.82
C ILE A 183 23.92 -14.29 4.00
N LYS A 184 22.70 -13.77 4.19
CA LYS A 184 21.51 -14.61 4.37
C LYS A 184 20.88 -15.01 3.05
N GLU A 185 20.78 -14.05 2.13
CA GLU A 185 20.08 -14.23 0.87
C GLU A 185 20.70 -13.32 -0.20
N ILE A 186 20.81 -13.83 -1.42
CA ILE A 186 21.22 -13.07 -2.60
C ILE A 186 20.08 -13.16 -3.61
N HIS A 187 19.58 -12.00 -4.04
CA HIS A 187 18.61 -11.85 -5.10
C HIS A 187 19.30 -11.31 -6.35
N ASP A 188 19.64 -12.21 -7.27
CA ASP A 188 20.47 -11.88 -8.43
C ASP A 188 19.81 -10.93 -9.44
N ASP A 189 18.50 -11.04 -9.65
CA ASP A 189 17.74 -10.22 -10.61
C ASP A 189 17.81 -8.72 -10.30
N PHE A 190 17.98 -8.40 -9.03
CA PHE A 190 17.95 -7.05 -8.49
C PHE A 190 19.27 -6.61 -7.85
N LYS A 191 20.27 -7.51 -7.84
CA LYS A 191 21.53 -7.39 -7.10
C LYS A 191 21.31 -6.82 -5.72
N THR A 192 20.42 -7.49 -4.99
CA THR A 192 20.11 -7.19 -3.59
C THR A 192 20.61 -8.32 -2.72
N VAL A 193 21.29 -7.97 -1.64
CA VAL A 193 21.84 -8.92 -0.67
C VAL A 193 21.26 -8.59 0.69
N LYS A 194 20.68 -9.59 1.34
CA LYS A 194 20.30 -9.49 2.75
C LYS A 194 21.48 -9.93 3.60
N MET A 195 22.03 -9.00 4.37
CA MET A 195 23.15 -9.26 5.27
C MET A 195 22.67 -9.25 6.72
N LEU A 196 23.14 -10.22 7.51
CA LEU A 196 22.97 -10.25 8.95
C LEU A 196 24.25 -9.79 9.63
N PHE A 197 24.15 -8.89 10.58
CA PHE A 197 25.26 -8.35 11.36
C PHE A 197 25.18 -8.86 12.78
N HIS A 198 26.16 -9.65 13.19
CA HIS A 198 26.33 -10.16 14.55
C HIS A 198 27.06 -9.14 15.40
N VAL A 199 26.36 -8.05 15.73
CA VAL A 199 26.85 -7.01 16.64
C VAL A 199 26.27 -7.24 18.04
N GLU A 200 25.99 -6.19 18.83
CA GLU A 200 25.38 -6.36 20.16
C GLU A 200 24.08 -7.18 20.10
N GLU A 201 23.24 -6.86 19.12
CA GLU A 201 22.05 -7.60 18.73
C GLU A 201 22.14 -7.86 17.23
N ASP A 202 21.57 -8.98 16.78
CA ASP A 202 21.53 -9.34 15.38
C ASP A 202 20.69 -8.32 14.59
N VAL A 203 21.31 -7.70 13.57
CA VAL A 203 20.64 -6.71 12.71
C VAL A 203 20.67 -7.18 11.28
N GLN A 204 19.51 -7.21 10.64
CA GLN A 204 19.41 -7.43 9.20
C GLN A 204 19.49 -6.08 8.47
N VAL A 205 20.31 -6.04 7.42
CA VAL A 205 20.46 -4.89 6.52
C VAL A 205 20.32 -5.38 5.10
N ASP A 206 19.45 -4.73 4.34
CA ASP A 206 19.26 -5.01 2.93
C ASP A 206 20.16 -4.08 2.12
N ILE A 207 21.10 -4.65 1.36
CA ILE A 207 22.07 -3.91 0.55
C ILE A 207 21.75 -4.12 -0.92
N ALA A 208 21.47 -3.05 -1.65
CA ALA A 208 21.15 -3.09 -3.06
C ALA A 208 22.15 -2.26 -3.88
N SER A 209 22.44 -2.72 -5.10
CA SER A 209 23.08 -1.85 -6.09
C SER A 209 22.11 -0.75 -6.52
N THR A 210 22.62 0.46 -6.74
CA THR A 210 21.90 1.47 -7.50
C THR A 210 21.58 0.93 -8.88
N ARG A 211 20.42 1.28 -9.42
CA ARG A 211 19.99 0.76 -10.72
C ARG A 211 19.05 1.68 -11.47
N GLU A 212 19.13 1.60 -12.79
CA GLU A 212 18.12 2.12 -13.69
C GLU A 212 17.11 1.02 -14.00
N GLU A 213 15.83 1.37 -13.96
CA GLU A 213 14.73 0.47 -14.27
C GLU A 213 14.05 0.87 -15.58
N THR A 214 13.56 -0.13 -16.29
CA THR A 214 12.67 0.02 -17.44
C THR A 214 11.42 -0.81 -17.18
N TYR A 215 10.28 -0.31 -17.65
CA TYR A 215 9.00 -1.01 -17.56
C TYR A 215 8.67 -1.56 -18.94
N PRO A 216 8.74 -2.88 -19.16
CA PRO A 216 8.47 -3.48 -20.48
C PRO A 216 7.02 -3.28 -20.93
N TYR A 217 6.08 -3.15 -19.99
CA TYR A 217 4.70 -2.78 -20.24
C TYR A 217 4.10 -2.11 -18.99
N PRO A 218 2.95 -1.42 -19.09
CA PRO A 218 2.29 -0.76 -17.97
C PRO A 218 1.97 -1.75 -16.84
N SER A 219 2.15 -1.34 -15.58
CA SER A 219 1.93 -2.20 -14.41
C SER A 219 2.78 -3.48 -14.33
N SER A 220 3.82 -3.62 -15.18
CA SER A 220 4.76 -4.74 -15.09
C SER A 220 5.70 -4.60 -13.90
N LEU A 221 6.34 -5.71 -13.52
CA LEU A 221 7.54 -5.63 -12.69
C LEU A 221 8.65 -4.92 -13.48
N PRO A 222 9.41 -4.02 -12.84
CA PRO A 222 10.51 -3.35 -13.50
C PRO A 222 11.59 -4.35 -13.91
N SER A 223 12.19 -4.12 -15.07
CA SER A 223 13.39 -4.81 -15.54
C SER A 223 14.61 -3.90 -15.34
N VAL A 224 15.68 -4.46 -14.78
CA VAL A 224 16.92 -3.73 -14.54
C VAL A 224 17.63 -3.48 -15.87
N LYS A 225 17.88 -2.21 -16.20
CA LYS A 225 18.60 -1.80 -17.41
C LYS A 225 20.10 -1.69 -17.15
N ASN A 226 20.48 -0.98 -16.08
CA ASN A 226 21.86 -0.74 -15.67
C ASN A 226 21.98 -0.94 -14.16
N ILE A 227 23.09 -1.53 -13.71
CA ILE A 227 23.45 -1.71 -12.29
C ILE A 227 24.68 -0.82 -12.01
N GLY A 228 24.77 -0.24 -10.81
CA GLY A 228 25.84 0.67 -10.44
C GLY A 228 25.73 2.03 -11.12
N CYS A 229 24.51 2.47 -11.46
CA CYS A 229 24.30 3.82 -11.97
C CYS A 229 24.51 4.87 -10.85
N SER A 230 24.52 6.16 -11.20
CA SER A 230 24.55 7.21 -10.18
C SER A 230 23.35 7.10 -9.23
N LEU A 231 23.53 7.57 -7.99
CA LEU A 231 22.42 7.66 -7.03
C LEU A 231 21.26 8.49 -7.59
N GLU A 232 21.56 9.57 -8.34
CA GLU A 232 20.55 10.40 -9.00
C GLU A 232 19.64 9.57 -9.92
N ALA A 233 20.21 8.69 -10.75
CA ALA A 233 19.44 7.81 -11.63
C ALA A 233 18.62 6.76 -10.85
N ASP A 234 19.12 6.27 -9.71
CA ASP A 234 18.39 5.31 -8.85
C ASP A 234 17.22 5.96 -8.09
N VAL A 235 17.34 7.22 -7.67
CA VAL A 235 16.26 7.85 -6.92
C VAL A 235 15.08 8.23 -7.80
N VAL A 236 15.30 8.57 -9.08
CA VAL A 236 14.24 8.99 -10.02
C VAL A 236 13.21 7.89 -10.32
N ARG A 237 13.60 6.61 -10.25
CA ARG A 237 12.68 5.48 -10.46
C ARG A 237 11.75 5.21 -9.27
N ARG A 238 11.96 5.85 -8.12
CA ARG A 238 11.16 5.65 -6.89
C ARG A 238 9.76 6.27 -7.02
N ASP A 239 8.94 6.05 -6.01
CA ASP A 239 7.53 6.42 -6.03
C ASP A 239 7.29 7.91 -5.74
N PHE A 240 7.79 8.40 -4.60
CA PHE A 240 7.58 9.75 -4.10
C PHE A 240 8.87 10.41 -3.63
N SER A 241 8.95 11.75 -3.74
CA SER A 241 10.11 12.56 -3.34
C SER A 241 10.55 12.29 -1.91
N ILE A 242 9.60 12.13 -1.00
CA ILE A 242 9.84 11.85 0.42
C ILE A 242 10.54 10.49 0.67
N ASN A 243 10.50 9.57 -0.29
CA ASN A 243 11.16 8.26 -0.24
C ASN A 243 12.40 8.19 -1.17
N ALA A 244 12.73 9.29 -1.83
CA ALA A 244 13.78 9.40 -2.84
C ALA A 244 15.00 10.19 -2.33
N MET A 245 15.18 10.24 -1.01
CA MET A 245 16.34 10.84 -0.36
C MET A 245 17.31 9.77 0.15
N ALA A 246 18.57 10.14 0.29
CA ALA A 246 19.61 9.27 0.81
C ALA A 246 20.49 9.99 1.84
N VAL A 247 21.15 9.25 2.72
CA VAL A 247 22.16 9.78 3.66
C VAL A 247 23.47 9.10 3.39
N SER A 248 24.52 9.88 3.11
CA SER A 248 25.84 9.33 2.82
C SER A 248 26.44 8.65 4.06
N LEU A 249 26.97 7.45 3.85
CA LEU A 249 27.65 6.64 4.88
C LEU A 249 29.17 6.63 4.71
N ASN A 250 29.74 7.26 3.67
CA ASN A 250 31.19 7.41 3.53
C ASN A 250 31.76 8.40 4.56
N LYS A 251 32.96 8.16 5.07
CA LYS A 251 33.52 8.95 6.19
C LYS A 251 33.61 10.45 5.94
N GLN A 252 33.93 10.88 4.72
CA GLN A 252 34.09 12.31 4.41
C GLN A 252 32.77 13.09 4.45
N THR A 253 31.67 12.42 4.06
CA THR A 253 30.34 13.01 3.89
C THR A 253 29.31 12.40 4.84
N PHE A 254 29.78 11.73 5.89
CA PHE A 254 28.94 10.93 6.76
C PHE A 254 27.80 11.76 7.37
N GLY A 255 26.58 11.26 7.22
CA GLY A 255 25.38 11.93 7.72
C GLY A 255 24.87 13.08 6.84
N ASN A 256 25.53 13.40 5.72
CA ASN A 256 25.01 14.38 4.77
C ASN A 256 23.79 13.83 4.03
N LEU A 257 22.71 14.61 4.02
CA LEU A 257 21.53 14.32 3.22
C LEU A 257 21.83 14.61 1.74
N VAL A 258 21.51 13.65 0.89
CA VAL A 258 21.51 13.77 -0.56
C VAL A 258 20.06 13.74 -1.02
N ASP A 259 19.60 14.86 -1.57
CA ASP A 259 18.22 15.05 -2.01
C ASP A 259 18.22 15.79 -3.36
N TYR A 260 18.09 15.03 -4.44
CA TYR A 260 18.06 15.57 -5.80
C TYR A 260 16.68 16.13 -6.19
N LEU A 261 15.62 15.65 -5.53
CA LEU A 261 14.23 15.80 -5.97
C LEU A 261 13.38 16.67 -5.01
N GLY A 262 14.00 17.25 -3.98
CA GLY A 262 13.34 18.17 -3.05
C GLY A 262 12.46 17.47 -2.00
N GLY A 263 12.69 16.18 -1.73
CA GLY A 263 11.94 15.40 -0.76
C GLY A 263 11.93 15.99 0.65
N TYR A 264 13.03 16.66 1.07
CA TYR A 264 13.10 17.28 2.39
C TYR A 264 12.13 18.46 2.54
N GLU A 265 12.03 19.29 1.50
CA GLU A 265 11.12 20.44 1.50
C GLU A 265 9.66 19.98 1.35
N ASP A 266 9.41 18.94 0.56
CA ASP A 266 8.09 18.31 0.47
C ASP A 266 7.62 17.74 1.83
N MET A 267 8.53 17.11 2.58
CA MET A 267 8.23 16.66 3.94
C MET A 267 7.88 17.80 4.89
N LYS A 268 8.59 18.93 4.81
CA LYS A 268 8.27 20.14 5.59
C LYS A 268 6.89 20.69 5.25
N ASN A 269 6.55 20.69 3.97
CA ASN A 269 5.28 21.19 3.45
C ASN A 269 4.14 20.16 3.53
N ARG A 270 4.41 18.95 4.07
CA ARG A 270 3.45 17.83 4.12
C ARG A 270 2.86 17.50 2.75
N SER A 271 3.70 17.54 1.72
CA SER A 271 3.33 17.32 0.33
C SER A 271 3.81 15.95 -0.16
N LEU A 272 2.96 15.23 -0.89
CA LEU A 272 3.35 14.02 -1.63
C LEU A 272 3.48 14.35 -3.10
N LYS A 273 4.67 14.15 -3.66
CA LYS A 273 4.96 14.40 -5.07
C LYS A 273 5.54 13.18 -5.75
N ILE A 274 4.97 12.81 -6.90
CA ILE A 274 5.56 11.81 -7.79
C ILE A 274 6.79 12.37 -8.50
N LEU A 275 7.70 11.48 -8.90
CA LEU A 275 9.01 11.86 -9.43
C LEU A 275 9.00 12.15 -10.94
N HIS A 276 8.05 11.56 -11.67
CA HIS A 276 7.91 11.76 -13.11
C HIS A 276 6.45 11.54 -13.56
N PRO A 277 6.06 12.06 -14.73
CA PRO A 277 4.64 12.11 -15.13
C PRO A 277 4.05 10.72 -15.43
N LEU A 278 4.90 9.78 -15.81
CA LEU A 278 4.53 8.39 -16.05
C LEU A 278 4.48 7.53 -14.76
N SER A 279 4.67 8.10 -13.57
CA SER A 279 4.80 7.33 -12.32
C SER A 279 3.65 6.35 -12.11
N PHE A 280 2.41 6.78 -12.29
CA PHE A 280 1.23 5.93 -12.13
C PHE A 280 0.98 4.98 -13.31
N VAL A 281 1.44 5.33 -14.52
CA VAL A 281 1.34 4.45 -15.71
C VAL A 281 2.33 3.30 -15.59
N ASP A 282 3.55 3.61 -15.15
CA ASP A 282 4.59 2.61 -14.88
C ASP A 282 4.13 1.65 -13.78
N ASP A 283 3.50 2.19 -12.73
CA ASP A 283 3.07 1.42 -11.57
C ASP A 283 1.82 2.00 -10.89
N PRO A 284 0.62 1.49 -11.22
CA PRO A 284 -0.64 1.94 -10.64
C PRO A 284 -0.76 1.70 -9.14
N SER A 285 0.03 0.77 -8.58
CA SER A 285 0.03 0.51 -7.13
C SER A 285 0.51 1.73 -6.33
N ARG A 286 1.22 2.67 -6.97
CA ARG A 286 1.63 3.94 -6.36
C ARG A 286 0.44 4.81 -5.96
N ILE A 287 -0.73 4.65 -6.58
CA ILE A 287 -1.95 5.38 -6.18
C ILE A 287 -2.38 4.94 -4.77
N LEU A 288 -2.46 3.63 -4.53
CA LEU A 288 -2.74 3.07 -3.20
C LEU A 288 -1.66 3.46 -2.18
N ARG A 289 -0.39 3.43 -2.58
CA ARG A 289 0.72 3.90 -1.74
C ARG A 289 0.58 5.38 -1.38
N GLY A 290 0.15 6.21 -2.33
CA GLY A 290 -0.14 7.63 -2.11
C GLY A 290 -1.21 7.82 -1.05
N LEU A 291 -2.34 7.11 -1.17
CA LEU A 291 -3.40 7.11 -0.16
C LEU A 291 -2.88 6.66 1.22
N LYS A 292 -2.12 5.57 1.26
CA LYS A 292 -1.50 5.03 2.48
C LYS A 292 -0.56 6.05 3.14
N PHE A 293 0.31 6.70 2.37
CA PHE A 293 1.25 7.69 2.90
C PHE A 293 0.54 8.96 3.33
N SER A 294 -0.49 9.39 2.60
CA SER A 294 -1.36 10.49 3.02
C SER A 294 -1.96 10.23 4.40
N ALA A 295 -2.50 9.03 4.60
CA ALA A 295 -3.10 8.64 5.87
C ALA A 295 -2.06 8.54 7.00
N ARG A 296 -0.94 7.85 6.74
CA ARG A 296 0.08 7.56 7.76
C ARG A 296 0.87 8.79 8.20
N PHE A 297 1.07 9.76 7.31
CA PHE A 297 1.93 10.91 7.55
C PHE A 297 1.19 12.25 7.61
N ASP A 298 -0.13 12.26 7.40
CA ASP A 298 -0.94 13.49 7.30
C ASP A 298 -0.45 14.40 6.18
N TYR A 299 -0.13 13.81 5.02
CA TYR A 299 0.37 14.52 3.84
C TYR A 299 -0.70 14.58 2.75
N SER A 300 -0.66 15.63 1.93
CA SER A 300 -1.54 15.80 0.78
C SER A 300 -0.77 15.70 -0.53
N PRO A 301 -1.27 14.97 -1.55
CA PRO A 301 -0.66 15.02 -2.86
C PRO A 301 -0.75 16.43 -3.44
N ASP A 302 0.31 16.87 -4.13
CA ASP A 302 0.31 18.18 -4.79
C ASP A 302 -0.63 18.20 -6.01
N GLU A 303 -0.87 19.39 -6.57
CA GLU A 303 -1.80 19.57 -7.68
C GLU A 303 -1.45 18.69 -8.89
N LYS A 304 -0.16 18.60 -9.21
CA LYS A 304 0.35 17.77 -10.31
C LYS A 304 0.09 16.29 -10.06
N THR A 305 0.39 15.80 -8.86
CA THR A 305 0.17 14.39 -8.48
C THR A 305 -1.30 14.06 -8.51
N LYS A 306 -2.17 14.89 -7.91
CA LYS A 306 -3.63 14.69 -7.93
C LYS A 306 -4.19 14.68 -9.34
N TYR A 307 -3.73 15.59 -10.19
CA TYR A 307 -4.16 15.65 -11.59
C TYR A 307 -3.82 14.34 -12.32
N LEU A 308 -2.56 13.89 -12.25
CA LEU A 308 -2.12 12.67 -12.93
C LEU A 308 -2.75 11.40 -12.36
N GLU A 309 -3.00 11.35 -11.05
CA GLU A 309 -3.76 10.27 -10.41
C GLU A 309 -5.18 10.18 -10.98
N LYS A 310 -5.89 11.31 -11.01
CA LYS A 310 -7.23 11.40 -11.58
C LYS A 310 -7.26 10.99 -13.05
N GLN A 311 -6.35 11.52 -13.87
CA GLN A 311 -6.27 11.16 -15.30
C GLN A 311 -5.98 9.66 -15.49
N CYS A 312 -5.10 9.08 -14.65
CA CYS A 312 -4.78 7.66 -14.68
C CYS A 312 -6.01 6.81 -14.38
N LEU A 313 -6.74 7.10 -13.31
CA LEU A 313 -7.95 6.38 -12.94
C LEU A 313 -9.03 6.56 -14.02
N GLU A 314 -9.38 7.79 -14.40
CA GLU A 314 -10.43 8.09 -15.40
C GLU A 314 -10.16 7.45 -16.77
N SER A 315 -8.90 7.22 -17.16
CA SER A 315 -8.53 6.59 -18.43
C SER A 315 -9.07 5.16 -18.64
N GLY A 316 -9.42 4.47 -17.54
CA GLY A 316 -9.87 3.08 -17.50
C GLY A 316 -8.82 2.04 -17.93
N ILE A 317 -7.57 2.45 -18.11
CA ILE A 317 -6.47 1.57 -18.56
C ILE A 317 -6.17 0.48 -17.53
N PHE A 318 -6.34 0.79 -16.25
CA PHE A 318 -5.99 -0.08 -15.13
C PHE A 318 -7.22 -0.56 -14.34
N ASP A 319 -8.40 -0.48 -14.95
CA ASP A 319 -9.62 -1.00 -14.36
C ASP A 319 -9.52 -2.51 -14.17
N ASN A 320 -9.96 -3.00 -13.01
CA ASN A 320 -9.98 -4.42 -12.67
C ASN A 320 -8.59 -5.10 -12.73
N LEU A 321 -7.51 -4.33 -12.54
CA LEU A 321 -6.13 -4.82 -12.57
C LEU A 321 -5.89 -5.85 -11.46
N ALA A 322 -6.29 -5.51 -10.23
CA ALA A 322 -6.41 -6.40 -9.07
C ALA A 322 -5.28 -7.44 -8.88
N THR A 323 -4.03 -7.07 -9.17
CA THR A 323 -2.86 -7.97 -9.05
C THR A 323 -2.44 -8.20 -7.60
N ASP A 324 -1.55 -9.16 -7.35
CA ASP A 324 -0.92 -9.40 -6.04
C ASP A 324 -0.29 -8.12 -5.44
N ARG A 325 0.23 -7.23 -6.29
CA ARG A 325 0.79 -5.95 -5.86
C ARG A 325 -0.29 -4.97 -5.40
N ILE A 326 -1.39 -4.89 -6.14
CA ILE A 326 -2.56 -4.11 -5.74
C ILE A 326 -3.13 -4.66 -4.43
N LYS A 327 -3.23 -5.99 -4.29
CA LYS A 327 -3.64 -6.64 -3.03
C LYS A 327 -2.74 -6.24 -1.87
N LEU A 328 -1.41 -6.32 -2.03
CA LEU A 328 -0.47 -5.98 -0.96
C LEU A 328 -0.65 -4.54 -0.50
N GLU A 329 -0.74 -3.60 -1.44
CA GLU A 329 -0.91 -2.19 -1.11
C GLU A 329 -2.30 -1.91 -0.52
N LEU A 330 -3.37 -2.52 -1.05
CA LEU A 330 -4.73 -2.42 -0.50
C LEU A 330 -4.80 -2.94 0.94
N ARG A 331 -4.23 -4.12 1.19
CA ARG A 331 -4.12 -4.73 2.52
C ARG A 331 -3.42 -3.80 3.49
N GLN A 332 -2.23 -3.31 3.14
CA GLN A 332 -1.48 -2.38 3.98
C GLN A 332 -2.23 -1.05 4.22
N THR A 333 -2.98 -0.58 3.23
CA THR A 333 -3.71 0.70 3.31
C THR A 333 -4.93 0.59 4.22
N LEU A 334 -5.76 -0.43 4.02
CA LEU A 334 -7.00 -0.59 4.77
C LEU A 334 -6.76 -1.19 6.17
N ASN A 335 -5.69 -1.95 6.38
CA ASN A 335 -5.27 -2.38 7.73
C ASN A 335 -4.83 -1.22 8.63
N LEU A 336 -4.57 -0.02 8.10
CA LEU A 336 -4.35 1.16 8.95
C LEU A 336 -5.58 1.45 9.82
N ASN A 337 -6.78 1.01 9.40
CA ASN A 337 -8.05 1.26 10.08
C ASN A 337 -8.23 2.74 10.45
N MET A 338 -7.89 3.66 9.54
CA MET A 338 -7.98 5.10 9.80
C MET A 338 -9.25 5.68 9.17
N ALA A 339 -9.97 6.50 9.94
CA ALA A 339 -11.15 7.21 9.46
C ALA A 339 -10.83 8.03 8.19
N GLY A 340 -11.74 7.99 7.21
CA GLY A 340 -11.61 8.73 5.95
C GLY A 340 -10.74 8.07 4.88
N VAL A 341 -9.91 7.07 5.20
CA VAL A 341 -9.10 6.36 4.19
C VAL A 341 -9.98 5.60 3.21
N TYR A 342 -10.95 4.84 3.75
CA TYR A 342 -11.94 4.13 2.94
C TYR A 342 -12.80 5.10 2.11
N ASP A 343 -13.26 6.20 2.71
CA ASP A 343 -14.10 7.17 2.02
C ASP A 343 -13.34 7.84 0.85
N ARG A 344 -12.06 8.18 1.05
CA ARG A 344 -11.18 8.69 -0.02
C ARG A 344 -10.92 7.64 -1.09
N PHE A 345 -10.66 6.39 -0.71
CA PHE A 345 -10.50 5.29 -1.67
C PHE A 345 -11.70 5.16 -2.62
N LEU A 346 -12.91 5.39 -2.11
CA LEU A 346 -14.14 5.42 -2.90
C LEU A 346 -14.28 6.72 -3.70
N SER A 347 -14.18 7.88 -3.04
CA SER A 347 -14.47 9.19 -3.65
C SER A 347 -13.44 9.64 -4.69
N GLU A 348 -12.19 9.20 -4.56
CA GLU A 348 -11.09 9.47 -5.51
C GLU A 348 -11.09 8.46 -6.68
N GLY A 349 -11.94 7.43 -6.65
CA GLY A 349 -12.06 6.44 -7.73
C GLY A 349 -11.00 5.33 -7.70
N ILE A 350 -10.21 5.23 -6.63
CA ILE A 350 -9.10 4.28 -6.49
C ILE A 350 -9.61 2.83 -6.52
N TYR A 351 -10.85 2.60 -6.07
CA TYR A 351 -11.51 1.30 -6.12
C TYR A 351 -11.52 0.62 -7.49
N ARG A 352 -11.45 1.41 -8.58
CA ARG A 352 -11.42 0.89 -9.96
C ARG A 352 -10.20 0.04 -10.26
N LEU A 353 -9.08 0.26 -9.55
CA LEU A 353 -7.89 -0.60 -9.63
C LEU A 353 -8.17 -2.03 -9.13
N VAL A 354 -9.18 -2.19 -8.25
CA VAL A 354 -9.59 -3.46 -7.67
C VAL A 354 -10.78 -4.03 -8.45
N SER A 355 -11.89 -3.29 -8.51
CA SER A 355 -13.05 -3.70 -9.29
C SER A 355 -13.93 -2.50 -9.67
N THR A 356 -14.38 -2.46 -10.92
CA THR A 356 -15.42 -1.52 -11.38
C THR A 356 -16.83 -1.99 -11.05
N ASP A 357 -16.98 -3.25 -10.62
CA ASP A 357 -18.29 -3.85 -10.34
C ASP A 357 -18.85 -3.46 -8.97
N PHE A 358 -18.06 -2.77 -8.13
CA PHE A 358 -18.50 -2.33 -6.82
C PHE A 358 -19.64 -1.31 -6.92
N ASP A 359 -20.71 -1.53 -6.17
CA ASP A 359 -21.85 -0.60 -6.08
C ASP A 359 -21.58 0.53 -5.07
N VAL A 360 -20.61 1.38 -5.43
CA VAL A 360 -20.07 2.43 -4.55
C VAL A 360 -21.14 3.38 -4.00
N ALA A 361 -22.22 3.61 -4.76
CA ALA A 361 -23.29 4.51 -4.36
C ALA A 361 -24.11 4.01 -3.15
N ASN A 362 -24.13 2.70 -2.89
CA ASN A 362 -24.90 2.09 -1.81
C ASN A 362 -24.06 1.58 -0.64
N LEU A 363 -22.74 1.83 -0.66
CA LEU A 363 -21.84 1.44 0.42
C LEU A 363 -22.00 2.36 1.64
N PRO A 364 -21.84 1.84 2.87
CA PRO A 364 -21.85 2.66 4.07
C PRO A 364 -20.63 3.57 4.13
N GLU A 365 -20.74 4.68 4.87
CA GLU A 365 -19.61 5.53 5.20
C GLU A 365 -18.53 4.74 5.95
N GLY A 366 -17.25 5.00 5.67
CA GLY A 366 -16.11 4.31 6.27
C GLY A 366 -16.09 4.41 7.80
N LYS A 367 -16.66 5.48 8.36
CA LYS A 367 -16.83 5.65 9.81
C LYS A 367 -17.64 4.54 10.46
N VAL A 368 -18.70 4.04 9.80
CA VAL A 368 -19.54 2.95 10.32
C VAL A 368 -18.73 1.66 10.43
N ILE A 369 -17.93 1.37 9.40
CA ILE A 369 -17.07 0.20 9.35
C ILE A 369 -15.98 0.30 10.42
N PHE A 370 -15.33 1.47 10.52
CA PHE A 370 -14.31 1.77 11.54
C PHE A 370 -14.85 1.54 12.96
N GLU A 371 -16.02 2.09 13.29
CA GLU A 371 -16.64 1.93 14.61
C GLU A 371 -16.95 0.47 14.93
N ASN A 372 -17.38 -0.32 13.94
CA ASN A 372 -17.59 -1.76 14.09
C ASN A 372 -16.26 -2.50 14.32
N ILE A 373 -15.20 -2.18 13.58
CA ILE A 373 -13.87 -2.78 13.77
C ILE A 373 -13.35 -2.47 15.18
N GLU A 374 -13.47 -1.22 15.65
CA GLU A 374 -13.06 -0.85 17.02
C GLU A 374 -13.90 -1.57 18.08
N LYS A 375 -15.22 -1.70 17.84
CA LYS A 375 -16.13 -2.38 18.76
C LYS A 375 -15.83 -3.88 18.90
N TYR A 376 -15.50 -4.55 17.80
CA TYR A 376 -15.30 -6.00 17.76
C TYR A 376 -13.82 -6.42 17.71
N GLY A 377 -12.89 -5.47 17.70
CA GLY A 377 -11.47 -5.69 17.40
C GLY A 377 -10.78 -6.71 18.29
N ALA A 378 -11.18 -6.79 19.57
CA ALA A 378 -10.66 -7.79 20.51
C ALA A 378 -11.02 -9.24 20.16
N TYR A 379 -11.96 -9.44 19.24
CA TYR A 379 -12.51 -10.74 18.85
C TYR A 379 -12.24 -11.08 17.38
N LEU A 380 -11.58 -10.17 16.64
CA LEU A 380 -11.09 -10.46 15.30
C LEU A 380 -9.86 -11.37 15.42
N GLU A 381 -9.79 -12.41 14.59
CA GLU A 381 -8.78 -13.46 14.74
C GLU A 381 -7.38 -12.94 14.44
N ASP A 382 -7.28 -12.00 13.50
CA ASP A 382 -6.02 -11.41 13.06
C ASP A 382 -6.17 -9.94 12.69
N SER A 383 -5.39 -9.07 13.35
CA SER A 383 -5.27 -7.66 12.98
C SER A 383 -4.82 -7.45 11.53
N GLU A 384 -4.16 -8.43 10.93
CA GLU A 384 -3.76 -8.38 9.52
C GLU A 384 -4.92 -8.66 8.54
N HIS A 385 -6.12 -9.00 9.03
CA HIS A 385 -7.34 -9.26 8.26
C HIS A 385 -8.34 -8.09 8.26
N ILE A 386 -8.06 -6.96 8.93
CA ILE A 386 -8.96 -5.80 8.97
C ILE A 386 -9.38 -5.34 7.56
N TRP A 387 -8.46 -5.33 6.60
CA TRP A 387 -8.71 -4.97 5.21
C TRP A 387 -9.79 -5.85 4.54
N LEU A 388 -9.96 -7.10 4.99
CA LEU A 388 -11.00 -8.00 4.50
C LEU A 388 -12.40 -7.59 4.96
N ILE A 389 -12.51 -6.87 6.08
CA ILE A 389 -13.80 -6.32 6.53
C ILE A 389 -14.24 -5.24 5.55
N TYR A 390 -13.36 -4.29 5.24
CA TYR A 390 -13.60 -3.27 4.23
C TYR A 390 -13.86 -3.85 2.83
N LEU A 391 -13.01 -4.80 2.38
CA LEU A 391 -13.21 -5.45 1.09
C LEU A 391 -14.48 -6.31 1.06
N GLY A 392 -14.81 -6.97 2.16
CA GLY A 392 -16.04 -7.75 2.32
C GLY A 392 -17.29 -6.89 2.20
N VAL A 393 -17.26 -5.68 2.77
CA VAL A 393 -18.34 -4.69 2.60
C VAL A 393 -18.52 -4.33 1.13
N MET A 394 -17.43 -4.06 0.39
CA MET A 394 -17.47 -3.74 -1.04
C MET A 394 -17.92 -4.92 -1.91
N CYS A 395 -17.57 -6.15 -1.53
CA CYS A 395 -17.94 -7.36 -2.26
C CYS A 395 -19.34 -7.88 -1.93
N ALA A 396 -20.01 -7.35 -0.90
CA ALA A 396 -21.26 -7.92 -0.40
C ALA A 396 -22.41 -7.87 -1.42
N SER A 397 -22.42 -6.90 -2.34
CA SER A 397 -23.42 -6.81 -3.40
C SER A 397 -23.06 -7.58 -4.67
N LEU A 398 -21.83 -8.11 -4.77
CA LEU A 398 -21.38 -8.85 -5.95
C LEU A 398 -22.00 -10.25 -6.03
N GLU A 399 -22.08 -10.77 -7.25
CA GLU A 399 -22.37 -12.18 -7.46
C GLU A 399 -21.18 -13.06 -7.09
N LYS A 400 -21.48 -14.31 -6.72
CA LYS A 400 -20.46 -15.27 -6.25
C LYS A 400 -19.35 -15.47 -7.28
N GLU A 401 -19.70 -15.51 -8.56
CA GLU A 401 -18.77 -15.66 -9.67
C GLU A 401 -17.79 -14.47 -9.78
N GLN A 402 -18.27 -13.25 -9.52
CA GLN A 402 -17.43 -12.04 -9.52
C GLN A 402 -16.43 -12.05 -8.36
N ILE A 403 -16.86 -12.50 -7.17
CA ILE A 403 -15.97 -12.65 -6.01
C ILE A 403 -14.89 -13.70 -6.31
N LEU A 404 -15.25 -14.82 -6.96
CA LEU A 404 -14.30 -15.85 -7.36
C LEU A 404 -13.31 -15.36 -8.43
N GLU A 405 -13.74 -14.52 -9.37
CA GLU A 405 -12.85 -13.90 -10.35
C GLU A 405 -11.88 -12.92 -9.70
N LEU A 406 -12.38 -12.02 -8.85
CA LEU A 406 -11.55 -11.08 -8.09
C LEU A 406 -10.52 -11.82 -7.23
N SER A 407 -10.95 -12.90 -6.57
CA SER A 407 -10.08 -13.77 -5.78
C SER A 407 -8.94 -14.38 -6.59
N LYS A 408 -9.20 -14.78 -7.83
CA LYS A 408 -8.15 -15.32 -8.72
C LYS A 408 -7.18 -14.23 -9.16
N LYS A 409 -7.67 -13.04 -9.52
CA LYS A 409 -6.83 -11.91 -9.96
C LYS A 409 -5.86 -11.47 -8.86
N MET A 410 -6.36 -11.36 -7.63
CA MET A 410 -5.61 -10.91 -6.46
C MET A 410 -4.82 -12.04 -5.78
N ASN A 411 -4.95 -13.29 -6.24
CA ASN A 411 -4.36 -14.46 -5.59
C ASN A 411 -4.73 -14.52 -4.08
N LEU A 412 -6.03 -14.45 -3.79
CA LEU A 412 -6.52 -14.55 -2.41
C LEU A 412 -6.31 -15.97 -1.86
N SER A 413 -5.92 -16.04 -0.59
CA SER A 413 -5.86 -17.29 0.16
C SER A 413 -7.25 -17.88 0.35
N GLY A 414 -7.32 -19.17 0.69
CA GLY A 414 -8.60 -19.82 0.96
C GLY A 414 -9.38 -19.20 2.13
N VAL A 415 -8.68 -18.62 3.11
CA VAL A 415 -9.30 -17.90 4.22
C VAL A 415 -9.84 -16.55 3.74
N GLU A 416 -9.03 -15.78 3.03
CA GLU A 416 -9.41 -14.47 2.49
C GLU A 416 -10.65 -14.58 1.59
N LEU A 417 -10.68 -15.55 0.67
CA LEU A 417 -11.85 -15.82 -0.18
C LEU A 417 -13.09 -16.18 0.64
N LYS A 418 -12.95 -17.05 1.65
CA LYS A 418 -14.07 -17.44 2.51
C LYS A 418 -14.64 -16.25 3.26
N VAL A 419 -13.79 -15.35 3.77
CA VAL A 419 -14.26 -14.15 4.46
C VAL A 419 -15.20 -13.34 3.56
N LEU A 420 -14.81 -13.10 2.30
CA LEU A 420 -15.64 -12.37 1.33
C LEU A 420 -16.95 -13.10 0.98
N LEU A 421 -16.87 -14.41 0.72
CA LEU A 421 -18.04 -15.22 0.38
C LEU A 421 -19.03 -15.34 1.55
N TYR A 422 -18.52 -15.45 2.77
CA TYR A 422 -19.32 -15.50 3.99
C TYR A 422 -19.98 -14.16 4.27
N THR A 423 -19.31 -13.03 4.08
CA THR A 423 -19.95 -11.71 4.17
C THR A 423 -21.12 -11.59 3.18
N ASN A 424 -20.91 -11.96 1.91
CA ASN A 424 -21.96 -11.97 0.89
C ASN A 424 -23.14 -12.88 1.29
N SER A 425 -22.85 -14.07 1.83
CA SER A 425 -23.87 -15.01 2.31
C SER A 425 -24.68 -14.42 3.47
N ILE A 426 -24.04 -13.87 4.50
CA ILE A 426 -24.70 -13.31 5.68
C ILE A 426 -25.63 -12.16 5.27
N VAL A 427 -25.15 -11.24 4.42
CA VAL A 427 -25.95 -10.09 3.96
C VAL A 427 -27.17 -10.56 3.16
N LYS A 428 -27.05 -11.60 2.32
CA LYS A 428 -28.19 -12.19 1.58
C LYS A 428 -29.25 -12.81 2.49
N HIS A 429 -28.89 -13.24 3.70
CA HIS A 429 -29.82 -13.85 4.67
C HIS A 429 -30.30 -12.86 5.75
N GLU A 430 -30.09 -11.55 5.61
CA GLU A 430 -30.48 -10.54 6.59
C GLU A 430 -31.94 -10.67 7.07
N GLU A 431 -32.88 -10.87 6.13
CA GLU A 431 -34.30 -11.03 6.42
C GLU A 431 -34.62 -12.31 7.21
N GLU A 432 -33.88 -13.39 6.97
CA GLU A 432 -34.00 -14.64 7.74
C GLU A 432 -33.47 -14.45 9.16
N ILE A 433 -32.27 -13.86 9.29
CA ILE A 433 -31.63 -13.59 10.58
C ILE A 433 -32.56 -12.77 11.47
N SER A 434 -33.24 -11.76 10.90
CA SER A 434 -34.17 -10.91 11.65
C SER A 434 -35.36 -11.67 12.26
N LYS A 435 -35.66 -12.88 11.78
CA LYS A 435 -36.80 -13.71 12.20
C LYS A 435 -36.44 -14.80 13.20
N PHE A 436 -35.17 -14.94 13.58
CA PHE A 436 -34.77 -15.93 14.59
C PHE A 436 -35.55 -15.77 15.90
N GLU A 437 -36.02 -16.91 16.42
CA GLU A 437 -36.90 -16.97 17.59
C GLU A 437 -36.07 -17.12 18.88
N THR A 438 -34.95 -17.83 18.82
CA THR A 438 -34.09 -18.13 19.97
C THR A 438 -32.66 -17.64 19.78
N MET A 439 -31.94 -17.46 20.89
CA MET A 439 -30.51 -17.08 20.85
C MET A 439 -29.64 -18.24 20.35
N PHE A 440 -30.12 -19.48 20.45
CA PHE A 440 -29.43 -20.61 19.84
C PHE A 440 -29.51 -20.57 18.32
N ASP A 441 -30.62 -20.14 17.72
CA ASP A 441 -30.71 -19.97 16.26
C ASP A 441 -29.69 -18.94 15.76
N VAL A 442 -29.51 -17.85 16.53
CA VAL A 442 -28.46 -16.84 16.27
C VAL A 442 -27.07 -17.47 16.32
N TYR A 443 -26.76 -18.23 17.37
CA TYR A 443 -25.47 -18.90 17.52
C TYR A 443 -25.22 -19.91 16.40
N GLU A 444 -26.17 -20.79 16.13
CA GLU A 444 -26.06 -21.86 15.12
C GLU A 444 -25.89 -21.29 13.71
N PHE A 445 -26.51 -20.14 13.41
CA PHE A 445 -26.27 -19.47 12.14
C PHE A 445 -24.86 -18.92 12.03
N PHE A 446 -24.39 -18.20 13.06
CA PHE A 446 -23.11 -17.48 12.99
C PHE A 446 -21.87 -18.32 13.29
N GLU A 447 -21.99 -19.46 13.98
CA GLU A 447 -20.85 -20.34 14.36
C GLU A 447 -20.04 -20.85 13.16
N CYS A 448 -20.63 -20.85 11.96
CA CYS A 448 -19.98 -21.32 10.74
C CYS A 448 -19.19 -20.24 9.98
N TYR A 449 -19.25 -18.99 10.43
CA TYR A 449 -18.63 -17.84 9.77
C TYR A 449 -17.47 -17.25 10.59
N PHE A 450 -16.53 -16.63 9.89
CA PHE A 450 -15.46 -15.87 10.53
C PHE A 450 -16.00 -14.58 11.15
N ASN A 451 -15.42 -14.13 12.26
CA ASN A 451 -15.83 -12.91 12.94
C ASN A 451 -15.67 -11.67 12.05
N GLU A 452 -14.66 -11.65 11.18
CA GLU A 452 -14.46 -10.61 10.16
C GLU A 452 -15.65 -10.53 9.19
N SER A 453 -16.20 -11.68 8.79
CA SER A 453 -17.37 -11.73 7.91
C SER A 453 -18.62 -11.19 8.58
N VAL A 454 -18.83 -11.55 9.85
CA VAL A 454 -19.96 -11.06 10.64
C VAL A 454 -19.83 -9.56 10.88
N ALA A 455 -18.64 -9.07 11.25
CA ALA A 455 -18.36 -7.64 11.44
C ALA A 455 -18.57 -6.82 10.16
N ALA A 456 -18.16 -7.35 9.01
CA ALA A 456 -18.43 -6.72 7.71
C ALA A 456 -19.94 -6.65 7.42
N ALA A 457 -20.67 -7.75 7.63
CA ALA A 457 -22.11 -7.80 7.38
C ALA A 457 -22.92 -6.86 8.30
N VAL A 458 -22.53 -6.73 9.58
CA VAL A 458 -23.15 -5.80 10.55
C VAL A 458 -23.13 -4.36 10.04
N SER A 459 -22.08 -3.98 9.30
CA SER A 459 -21.93 -2.65 8.69
C SER A 459 -22.91 -2.37 7.55
N LEU A 460 -23.52 -3.43 6.99
CA LEU A 460 -24.42 -3.37 5.84
C LEU A 460 -25.90 -3.59 6.19
N PHE A 461 -26.18 -4.25 7.31
CA PHE A 461 -27.56 -4.53 7.72
C PHE A 461 -28.37 -3.24 7.88
N LYS A 462 -29.57 -3.25 7.28
CA LYS A 462 -30.61 -2.22 7.40
C LYS A 462 -31.59 -2.56 8.53
N ASN A 463 -31.79 -3.84 8.82
CA ASN A 463 -32.66 -4.37 9.84
C ASN A 463 -31.98 -4.33 11.22
N ASN A 464 -32.57 -3.58 12.16
CA ASN A 464 -32.02 -3.42 13.51
C ASN A 464 -31.94 -4.75 14.28
N ARG A 465 -32.90 -5.66 14.09
CA ARG A 465 -32.91 -6.94 14.80
C ARG A 465 -31.81 -7.87 14.32
N ALA A 466 -31.57 -7.93 13.00
CA ALA A 466 -30.42 -8.67 12.45
C ALA A 466 -29.09 -8.11 12.98
N ARG A 467 -28.97 -6.77 13.05
CA ARG A 467 -27.81 -6.09 13.62
C ARG A 467 -27.59 -6.43 15.10
N GLU A 468 -28.66 -6.39 15.91
CA GLU A 468 -28.61 -6.77 17.33
C GLU A 468 -28.21 -8.23 17.52
N PHE A 469 -28.70 -9.15 16.69
CA PHE A 469 -28.32 -10.56 16.79
C PHE A 469 -26.86 -10.82 16.44
N ALA A 470 -26.34 -10.21 15.38
CA ALA A 470 -24.92 -10.30 15.05
C ALA A 470 -24.04 -9.68 16.16
N ASP A 471 -24.47 -8.55 16.74
CA ASP A 471 -23.80 -7.91 17.87
C ASP A 471 -23.74 -8.81 19.12
N VAL A 472 -24.86 -9.43 19.46
CA VAL A 472 -24.98 -10.36 20.60
C VAL A 472 -24.13 -11.61 20.35
N TYR A 473 -24.08 -12.12 19.12
CA TYR A 473 -23.19 -13.23 18.77
C TYR A 473 -21.72 -12.85 19.02
N LEU A 474 -21.26 -11.75 18.41
CA LEU A 474 -19.87 -11.31 18.47
C LEU A 474 -19.41 -10.97 19.89
N ASN A 475 -20.26 -10.37 20.73
CA ASN A 475 -19.86 -9.97 22.08
C ASN A 475 -20.09 -11.02 23.16
N LYS A 476 -20.97 -12.01 22.92
CA LYS A 476 -21.45 -12.88 24.00
C LYS A 476 -21.55 -14.33 23.61
N LEU A 477 -22.33 -14.68 22.58
CA LEU A 477 -22.71 -16.08 22.36
C LEU A 477 -21.53 -16.96 21.97
N GLN A 478 -20.60 -16.45 21.16
CA GLN A 478 -19.43 -17.22 20.73
C GLN A 478 -18.51 -17.67 21.88
N PHE A 479 -18.56 -16.98 23.02
CA PHE A 479 -17.75 -17.30 24.21
C PHE A 479 -18.42 -18.29 25.17
N ILE A 480 -19.69 -18.66 24.92
CA ILE A 480 -20.41 -19.60 25.77
C ILE A 480 -19.88 -21.00 25.50
N THR A 481 -19.25 -21.59 26.51
CA THR A 481 -18.73 -22.96 26.49
C THR A 481 -19.47 -23.84 27.47
N ILE A 482 -19.54 -25.14 27.20
CA ILE A 482 -20.06 -26.16 28.13
C ILE A 482 -18.90 -26.70 28.98
N ASN A 483 -19.18 -27.06 30.23
CA ASN A 483 -18.19 -27.69 31.11
C ASN A 483 -18.12 -29.20 30.88
N THR A 484 -19.25 -29.79 30.45
CA THR A 484 -19.40 -31.22 30.20
C THR A 484 -18.60 -31.61 28.97
N THR A 485 -17.71 -32.60 29.14
CA THR A 485 -16.90 -33.17 28.05
C THR A 485 -17.34 -34.58 27.73
N GLY A 486 -16.84 -35.14 26.62
CA GLY A 486 -17.06 -36.56 26.30
C GLY A 486 -16.57 -37.52 27.41
N LYS A 487 -15.57 -37.14 28.22
CA LYS A 487 -15.11 -37.96 29.35
C LYS A 487 -16.17 -38.03 30.46
N ASP A 488 -16.88 -36.93 30.69
CA ASP A 488 -17.94 -36.85 31.70
C ASP A 488 -19.17 -37.68 31.32
N LEU A 489 -19.42 -37.84 30.01
CA LEU A 489 -20.44 -38.75 29.48
C LEU A 489 -20.04 -40.23 29.65
N ILE A 490 -18.76 -40.56 29.40
CA ILE A 490 -18.23 -41.91 29.62
C ILE A 490 -18.28 -42.30 31.10
N ALA A 491 -17.94 -41.37 32.00
CA ALA A 491 -18.03 -41.56 33.45
C ALA A 491 -19.47 -41.85 33.92
N ARG A 492 -20.48 -41.46 33.14
CA ARG A 492 -21.90 -41.74 33.35
C ARG A 492 -22.38 -43.01 32.61
N ASN A 493 -21.48 -43.93 32.29
CA ASN A 493 -21.72 -45.21 31.63
C ASN A 493 -22.22 -45.13 30.17
N MET A 494 -21.97 -44.02 29.46
CA MET A 494 -22.22 -43.96 28.03
C MET A 494 -21.06 -44.54 27.21
N THR A 495 -21.39 -45.24 26.12
CA THR A 495 -20.40 -45.65 25.11
C THR A 495 -20.23 -44.58 24.03
N PRO A 496 -18.98 -44.25 23.62
CA PRO A 496 -18.73 -43.28 22.55
C PRO A 496 -19.54 -43.56 21.28
N SER A 497 -20.31 -42.58 20.84
CA SER A 497 -21.21 -42.68 19.67
C SER A 497 -21.50 -41.28 19.10
N PRO A 498 -22.06 -41.16 17.87
CA PRO A 498 -22.50 -39.88 17.32
C PRO A 498 -23.46 -39.09 18.24
N LEU A 499 -24.17 -39.79 19.13
CA LEU A 499 -25.07 -39.24 20.14
C LEU A 499 -24.36 -38.26 21.10
N PHE A 500 -23.04 -38.40 21.29
CA PHE A 500 -22.28 -37.48 22.15
C PHE A 500 -22.35 -36.06 21.62
N GLY A 501 -22.21 -35.89 20.29
CA GLY A 501 -22.30 -34.57 19.67
C GLY A 501 -23.67 -33.94 19.84
N GLU A 502 -24.75 -34.72 19.68
CA GLU A 502 -26.12 -34.27 19.92
C GLU A 502 -26.33 -33.82 21.36
N ILE A 503 -25.91 -34.60 22.34
CA ILE A 503 -26.08 -34.28 23.76
C ILE A 503 -25.30 -33.01 24.14
N LEU A 504 -24.05 -32.90 23.68
CA LEU A 504 -23.24 -31.70 23.93
C LEU A 504 -23.86 -30.46 23.25
N ARG A 505 -24.44 -30.61 22.06
CA ARG A 505 -25.16 -29.53 21.36
C ARG A 505 -26.46 -29.15 22.06
N ASP A 506 -27.21 -30.12 22.59
CA ASP A 506 -28.42 -29.89 23.40
C ASP A 506 -28.10 -29.11 24.69
N ILE A 507 -27.00 -29.47 25.38
CA ILE A 507 -26.55 -28.74 26.57
C ILE A 507 -26.17 -27.30 26.22
N LEU A 508 -25.40 -27.12 25.14
CA LEU A 508 -25.00 -25.80 24.66
C LEU A 508 -26.22 -24.95 24.32
N LYS A 509 -27.25 -25.53 23.67
CA LYS A 509 -28.52 -24.88 23.35
C LYS A 509 -29.24 -24.34 24.57
N GLU A 510 -29.40 -25.17 25.60
CA GLU A 510 -30.06 -24.75 26.84
C GLU A 510 -29.26 -23.70 27.61
N LYS A 511 -27.92 -23.78 27.55
CA LYS A 511 -27.03 -22.78 28.14
C LYS A 511 -27.12 -21.44 27.43
N ILE A 512 -27.09 -21.44 26.09
CA ILE A 512 -27.22 -20.23 25.26
C ILE A 512 -28.58 -19.57 25.44
N ASN A 513 -29.65 -20.35 25.53
CA ASN A 513 -31.00 -19.82 25.81
C ASN A 513 -31.19 -19.36 27.26
N GLY A 514 -30.19 -19.56 28.14
CA GLY A 514 -30.19 -19.09 29.52
C GLY A 514 -30.94 -19.98 30.51
N ASN A 515 -31.31 -21.21 30.10
CA ASN A 515 -31.98 -22.20 30.93
C ASN A 515 -31.01 -22.93 31.86
N ILE A 516 -29.70 -22.92 31.54
CA ILE A 516 -28.61 -23.46 32.37
C ILE A 516 -27.63 -22.33 32.64
N LYS A 517 -27.39 -22.02 33.92
CA LYS A 517 -26.50 -20.94 34.37
C LYS A 517 -25.32 -21.44 35.21
N THR A 518 -25.47 -22.58 35.86
CA THR A 518 -24.45 -23.14 36.77
C THR A 518 -23.95 -24.51 36.30
N PRO A 519 -22.70 -24.90 36.65
CA PRO A 519 -22.21 -26.26 36.39
C PRO A 519 -23.09 -27.35 37.01
N GLU A 520 -23.72 -27.07 38.16
CA GLU A 520 -24.64 -28.00 38.83
C GLU A 520 -25.93 -28.20 38.01
N GLU A 521 -26.52 -27.13 37.50
CA GLU A 521 -27.66 -27.20 36.58
C GLU A 521 -27.32 -27.96 35.30
N GLU A 522 -26.09 -27.77 34.79
CA GLU A 522 -25.57 -28.48 33.62
C GLU A 522 -25.52 -30.00 33.87
N SER A 523 -24.97 -30.43 35.01
CA SER A 523 -24.94 -31.85 35.39
C SER A 523 -26.34 -32.44 35.57
N ILE A 524 -27.26 -31.72 36.21
CA ILE A 524 -28.65 -32.18 36.40
C ILE A 524 -29.35 -32.35 35.04
N PHE A 525 -29.09 -31.42 34.11
CA PHE A 525 -29.64 -31.52 32.76
C PHE A 525 -29.08 -32.72 32.00
N VAL A 526 -27.77 -32.98 32.09
CA VAL A 526 -27.14 -34.18 31.52
C VAL A 526 -27.83 -35.45 32.03
N ASP A 527 -27.99 -35.59 33.35
CA ASP A 527 -28.62 -36.79 33.94
C ASP A 527 -30.09 -36.94 33.50
N LYS A 528 -30.82 -35.83 33.30
CA LYS A 528 -32.20 -35.83 32.78
C LYS A 528 -32.29 -36.22 31.31
N VAL A 529 -31.35 -35.79 30.48
CA VAL A 529 -31.27 -36.18 29.06
C VAL A 529 -30.93 -37.67 28.95
N LEU A 530 -30.01 -38.15 29.79
CA LEU A 530 -29.64 -39.56 29.88
C LEU A 530 -30.77 -40.45 30.39
N GLY A 531 -31.58 -39.99 31.35
CA GLY A 531 -32.71 -40.79 31.87
C GLY A 531 -33.92 -40.86 30.95
N LYS A 532 -33.97 -40.06 29.87
CA LYS A 532 -35.06 -40.03 28.88
C LYS A 532 -34.78 -40.82 27.60
N ARG A 533 -33.53 -41.20 27.35
CA ARG A 533 -33.08 -41.96 26.18
C ARG A 533 -32.65 -43.35 26.64
#